data_AF-A0A7V8SRQ8-F1
#
_entry.id   AF-A0A7V8SRQ8-F1
#
_cell.length_a   1.000
_cell.length_b   1.000
_cell.length_c   1.000
_cell.angle_alpha   90.00
_cell.angle_beta   90.00
_cell.angle_gamma   90.00
#
_symmetry.space_group_name_H-M   'P 1'
#
loop_
_entity.id
_entity.type
_entity.pdbx_description
1 polymer ?
#
loop_
_entity_poly.entity_id
_entity_poly.type
_entity_poly.pdbx_seq_one_letter_code
_entity_poly.pdbx_strand_id
1 'polypeptide(L)'
;MERLSADCDVYPGVTDRALRRYRAFLEPPGRRPRYPRDAECSCRGCSLDDVRYARDVLELVVGRLPVRARAELERRVAALDALYLGRTLPDPFADRQWRSDLWWRRRLAGGGEAG
;
A
#
# COMPACT_ATOMS: atom_id res chain seq x y z
N MET A 1 16.98 -3.23 -13.90
CA MET A 1 16.43 -2.31 -12.87
C MET A 1 15.65 -1.23 -13.61
N GLU A 2 14.45 -1.56 -14.07
CA GLU A 2 13.57 -0.59 -14.71
C GLU A 2 12.89 0.21 -13.61
N ARG A 3 13.25 1.49 -13.49
CA ARG A 3 12.43 2.48 -12.78
C ARG A 3 11.15 2.61 -13.62
N LEU A 4 10.17 1.73 -13.39
CA LEU A 4 8.81 1.95 -13.86
C LEU A 4 8.41 3.32 -13.33
N SER A 5 8.35 4.26 -14.27
CA SER A 5 8.18 5.68 -14.01
C SER A 5 6.91 5.84 -13.18
N ALA A 6 7.02 6.46 -12.00
CA ALA A 6 5.89 6.73 -11.10
C ALA A 6 4.72 7.49 -11.78
N ASP A 7 4.96 8.02 -12.98
CA ASP A 7 3.97 8.67 -13.83
C ASP A 7 3.02 7.70 -14.55
N CYS A 8 3.43 6.44 -14.76
CA CYS A 8 2.56 5.40 -15.30
C CYS A 8 1.57 4.85 -14.26
N ASP A 9 1.65 5.24 -13.00
CA ASP A 9 0.82 4.66 -11.93
C ASP A 9 -0.39 5.54 -11.58
N VAL A 10 -0.43 6.80 -12.06
CA VAL A 10 -1.51 7.75 -11.78
C VAL A 10 -2.41 7.92 -13.00
N TYR A 11 -3.63 7.39 -12.93
CA TYR A 11 -4.64 7.48 -13.99
C TYR A 11 -6.04 7.75 -13.40
N PRO A 12 -7.01 8.24 -14.19
CA PRO A 12 -8.36 8.50 -13.70
C PRO A 12 -8.97 7.27 -12.99
N GLY A 13 -9.45 7.47 -11.77
CA GLY A 13 -10.05 6.40 -10.95
C GLY A 13 -9.06 5.57 -10.11
N VAL A 14 -7.75 5.74 -10.28
CA VAL A 14 -6.77 4.96 -9.50
C VAL A 14 -6.87 5.22 -8.00
N THR A 15 -7.15 6.45 -7.58
CA THR A 15 -7.27 6.82 -6.15
C THR A 15 -8.39 6.04 -5.49
N ASP A 16 -9.55 5.96 -6.14
CA ASP A 16 -10.72 5.26 -5.64
C ASP A 16 -10.50 3.74 -5.62
N ARG A 17 -9.84 3.19 -6.65
CA ARG A 17 -9.44 1.78 -6.68
C ARG A 17 -8.44 1.44 -5.56
N ALA A 18 -7.43 2.28 -5.34
CA ALA A 18 -6.45 2.11 -4.28
C ALA A 18 -7.09 2.18 -2.89
N LEU A 19 -7.98 3.15 -2.64
CA LEU A 19 -8.76 3.22 -1.40
C LEU A 19 -9.63 1.99 -1.17
N ARG A 20 -10.31 1.48 -2.22
CA ARG A 20 -11.11 0.25 -2.12
C ARG A 20 -10.25 -0.95 -1.75
N ARG A 21 -9.10 -1.14 -2.40
CA ARG A 21 -8.19 -2.24 -2.09
C ARG A 21 -7.62 -2.14 -0.69
N TYR A 22 -7.25 -0.93 -0.27
CA TYR A 22 -6.71 -0.72 1.07
C TYR A 22 -7.75 -1.02 2.16
N ARG A 23 -9.00 -0.59 1.96
CA ARG A 23 -10.13 -0.93 2.85
C ARG A 23 -10.42 -2.42 2.87
N ALA A 24 -10.50 -3.06 1.70
CA ALA A 24 -10.81 -4.49 1.59
C ALA A 24 -9.77 -5.37 2.32
N PHE A 25 -8.49 -4.97 2.30
CA PHE A 25 -7.46 -5.65 3.09
C PHE A 25 -7.73 -5.58 4.61
N LEU A 26 -8.34 -4.50 5.08
CA LEU A 26 -8.60 -4.24 6.51
C LEU A 26 -9.98 -4.74 6.98
N GLU A 27 -10.91 -4.94 6.05
CA GLU A 27 -12.33 -5.21 6.31
C GLU A 27 -12.62 -6.55 6.99
N PRO A 28 -12.03 -7.70 6.58
CA PRO A 28 -12.37 -8.98 7.20
C PRO A 28 -12.18 -8.98 8.73
N PRO A 29 -13.19 -9.45 9.47
CA PRO A 29 -13.16 -9.47 10.93
C PRO A 29 -12.14 -10.48 11.43
N GLY A 30 -11.42 -10.12 12.49
CA GLY A 30 -10.45 -11.01 13.12
C GLY A 30 -9.41 -10.27 13.95
N ARG A 31 -8.85 -10.98 14.92
CA ARG A 31 -7.72 -10.51 15.75
C ARG A 31 -6.37 -10.98 15.24
N ARG A 32 -6.35 -11.91 14.27
CA ARG A 32 -5.10 -12.43 13.71
C ARG A 32 -4.41 -11.34 12.88
N PRO A 33 -3.08 -11.16 13.04
CA PRO A 33 -2.34 -10.30 12.16
C PRO A 33 -2.50 -10.71 10.70
N ARG A 34 -2.51 -9.72 9.82
CA ARG A 34 -2.60 -9.85 8.38
C ARG A 34 -1.24 -9.56 7.78
N TYR A 35 -1.00 -10.22 6.67
CA TYR A 35 0.23 -10.13 5.93
C TYR A 35 -0.11 -9.60 4.53
N PRO A 36 0.37 -8.40 4.16
CA PRO A 36 0.36 -7.92 2.78
C PRO A 36 0.94 -8.98 1.85
N ARG A 37 0.41 -9.15 0.65
CA ARG A 37 0.96 -10.10 -0.32
C ARG A 37 1.42 -9.34 -1.55
N ASP A 38 2.48 -9.82 -2.18
CA ASP A 38 2.85 -9.33 -3.50
C ASP A 38 1.72 -9.62 -4.50
N ALA A 39 1.57 -8.73 -5.48
CA ALA A 39 0.66 -8.97 -6.58
C ALA A 39 1.17 -10.16 -7.41
N GLU A 40 0.28 -11.11 -7.73
CA GLU A 40 0.62 -12.28 -8.54
C GLU A 40 1.00 -11.92 -9.98
N CYS A 41 0.66 -10.70 -10.41
CA CYS A 41 0.93 -10.20 -11.74
C CYS A 41 1.34 -8.71 -11.70
N SER A 42 2.29 -8.33 -12.54
CA SER A 42 2.77 -6.95 -12.69
C SER A 42 1.85 -6.05 -13.52
N CYS A 43 0.70 -6.57 -13.97
CA CYS A 43 -0.28 -5.79 -14.70
C CYS A 43 -0.76 -4.60 -13.85
N ARG A 44 -0.93 -3.41 -14.43
CA ARG A 44 -1.35 -2.18 -13.73
C ARG A 44 -2.60 -2.36 -12.85
N GLY A 45 -3.53 -3.22 -13.24
CA GLY A 45 -4.72 -3.53 -12.45
C GLY A 45 -4.47 -4.49 -11.28
N CYS A 46 -3.53 -5.42 -11.45
CA CYS A 46 -3.15 -6.48 -10.53
C CYS A 46 -2.20 -5.95 -9.45
N SER A 47 -1.35 -4.97 -9.76
CA SER A 47 -0.41 -4.38 -8.79
C SER A 47 -1.11 -3.83 -7.54
N LEU A 48 -2.36 -3.37 -7.66
CA LEU A 48 -3.18 -2.90 -6.55
C LEU A 48 -3.69 -4.03 -5.63
N ASP A 49 -3.49 -5.29 -5.99
CA ASP A 49 -3.73 -6.44 -5.11
C ASP A 49 -2.70 -6.46 -3.96
N ASP A 50 -1.50 -5.92 -4.19
CA ASP A 50 -0.57 -5.58 -3.10
C ASP A 50 -1.04 -4.28 -2.44
N VAL A 51 -1.51 -4.42 -1.20
CA VAL A 51 -1.94 -3.28 -0.37
C VAL A 51 -0.81 -2.26 -0.14
N ARG A 52 0.46 -2.68 -0.13
CA ARG A 52 1.60 -1.76 0.01
C ARG A 52 1.76 -0.91 -1.25
N TYR A 53 1.55 -1.49 -2.43
CA TYR A 53 1.55 -0.74 -3.68
C TYR A 53 0.32 0.19 -3.78
N ALA A 54 -0.85 -0.23 -3.30
CA ALA A 54 -1.99 0.67 -3.17
C ALA A 54 -1.66 1.89 -2.29
N ARG A 55 -0.89 1.71 -1.20
CA ARG A 55 -0.44 2.82 -0.36
C ARG A 55 0.60 3.72 -1.04
N ASP A 56 1.50 3.16 -1.84
CA ASP A 56 2.44 3.94 -2.66
C ASP A 56 1.70 4.85 -3.65
N VAL A 57 0.69 4.32 -4.33
CA VAL A 57 -0.14 5.11 -5.25
C VAL A 57 -0.87 6.24 -4.52
N LEU A 58 -1.40 5.99 -3.32
CA LEU A 58 -2.04 7.02 -2.51
C LEU A 58 -1.05 8.13 -2.09
N GLU A 59 0.18 7.76 -1.75
CA GLU A 59 1.26 8.73 -1.45
C GLU A 59 1.56 9.62 -2.66
N LEU A 60 1.68 9.01 -3.84
CA LEU A 60 1.91 9.73 -5.09
C LEU A 60 0.77 10.70 -5.42
N VAL A 61 -0.49 10.27 -5.24
CA VAL A 61 -1.66 11.12 -5.47
C VAL A 61 -1.70 12.29 -4.48
N VAL A 62 -1.48 12.03 -3.19
CA VAL A 62 -1.42 13.08 -2.15
C VAL A 62 -0.40 14.17 -2.53
N GLY A 63 0.78 13.78 -3.01
CA GLY A 63 1.83 14.71 -3.44
C GLY A 63 1.48 15.56 -4.67
N ARG A 64 0.46 15.19 -5.45
CA ARG A 64 0.03 15.89 -6.67
C ARG A 64 -1.22 16.76 -6.47
N LEU A 65 -1.91 16.66 -5.34
CA LEU A 65 -3.17 17.36 -5.10
C LEU A 65 -2.99 18.79 -4.56
N PRO A 66 -3.90 19.72 -4.89
CA PRO A 66 -3.94 21.03 -4.24
C PRO A 66 -4.27 20.89 -2.75
N VAL A 67 -3.80 21.84 -1.94
CA VAL A 67 -3.79 21.81 -0.46
C VAL A 67 -5.10 21.27 0.15
N ARG A 68 -6.25 21.76 -0.28
CA ARG A 68 -7.54 21.34 0.28
C ARG A 68 -7.87 19.87 -0.03
N ALA A 69 -7.74 19.45 -1.29
CA ALA A 69 -8.00 18.07 -1.69
C ALA A 69 -7.00 17.10 -1.07
N ARG A 70 -5.74 17.55 -0.95
CA ARG A 70 -4.67 16.83 -0.27
C ARG A 70 -5.05 16.53 1.19
N ALA A 71 -5.45 17.55 1.95
CA ALA A 71 -5.81 17.39 3.36
C ALA A 71 -6.99 16.42 3.57
N GLU A 72 -8.00 16.45 2.69
CA GLU A 72 -9.11 15.49 2.74
C GLU A 72 -8.64 14.05 2.53
N LEU A 73 -7.77 13.83 1.53
CA LEU A 73 -7.26 12.50 1.22
C LEU A 73 -6.33 12.00 2.32
N GLU A 74 -5.43 12.83 2.83
CA GLU A 74 -4.51 12.50 3.93
C GLU A 74 -5.27 12.04 5.17
N ARG A 75 -6.37 12.71 5.55
CA ARG A 75 -7.18 12.26 6.71
C ARG A 75 -7.78 10.88 6.51
N ARG A 76 -8.26 10.58 5.30
CA ARG A 76 -8.82 9.25 4.97
C ARG A 76 -7.74 8.17 4.98
N VAL A 77 -6.57 8.48 4.43
CA VAL A 77 -5.44 7.57 4.39
C VAL A 77 -4.89 7.33 5.80
N ALA A 78 -4.76 8.37 6.63
CA ALA A 78 -4.29 8.24 8.01
C ALA A 78 -5.16 7.30 8.86
N ALA A 79 -6.49 7.34 8.68
CA ALA A 79 -7.39 6.41 9.36
C ALA A 79 -7.14 4.94 8.94
N LEU A 80 -6.85 4.70 7.66
CA LEU A 80 -6.49 3.37 7.16
C LEU A 80 -5.09 2.95 7.63
N ASP A 81 -4.14 3.87 7.65
CA ASP A 81 -2.76 3.64 8.11
C ASP A 81 -2.76 3.18 9.58
N ALA A 82 -3.57 3.80 10.44
CA ALA A 82 -3.72 3.39 11.85
C ALA A 82 -4.27 1.97 11.99
N LEU A 83 -5.29 1.62 11.20
CA LEU A 83 -5.84 0.25 11.18
C LEU A 83 -4.82 -0.74 10.64
N TYR A 84 -4.08 -0.38 9.60
CA TYR A 84 -3.04 -1.20 9.01
C TYR A 84 -1.91 -1.49 10.01
N LEU A 85 -1.47 -0.49 10.78
CA LEU A 85 -0.51 -0.68 11.88
C LEU A 85 -1.04 -1.64 12.94
N GLY A 86 -2.31 -1.53 13.33
CA GLY A 86 -2.92 -2.42 14.31
C GLY A 86 -3.17 -3.84 13.80
N ARG A 87 -3.21 -4.05 12.48
CA ARG A 87 -3.55 -5.34 11.85
C ARG A 87 -2.37 -6.06 11.22
N THR A 88 -1.22 -5.43 11.07
CA THR A 88 -0.01 -6.06 10.49
C THR A 88 1.08 -6.15 11.54
N LEU A 89 2.12 -6.98 11.33
CA LEU A 89 3.28 -7.05 12.22
C LEU A 89 4.48 -6.31 11.62
N PRO A 90 5.36 -5.73 12.44
CA PRO A 90 6.64 -5.23 11.96
C PRO A 90 7.49 -6.38 11.39
N ASP A 91 8.22 -6.11 10.31
CA ASP A 91 9.15 -7.07 9.73
C ASP A 91 10.56 -6.89 10.36
N PRO A 92 11.12 -7.89 11.05
CA PRO A 92 12.45 -7.80 11.64
C PRO A 92 13.57 -7.72 10.60
N PHE A 93 13.31 -8.08 9.34
CA PHE A 93 14.25 -8.02 8.22
C PHE A 93 13.94 -6.87 7.25
N ALA A 94 13.09 -5.92 7.64
CA ALA A 94 12.68 -4.77 6.82
C ALA A 94 13.85 -4.01 6.20
N ASP A 95 14.97 -3.86 6.92
CA ASP A 95 16.13 -3.08 6.44
C ASP A 95 16.81 -3.71 5.21
N ARG A 96 16.58 -5.00 4.96
CA ARG A 96 17.11 -5.72 3.80
C ARG A 96 16.19 -5.64 2.58
N GLN A 97 14.98 -5.09 2.74
CA GLN A 97 13.99 -5.01 1.67
C GLN A 97 14.16 -3.74 0.83
N TRP A 98 13.82 -3.87 -0.45
CA TRP A 98 13.71 -2.71 -1.33
C TRP A 98 12.63 -1.75 -0.80
N ARG A 99 12.96 -0.44 -0.80
CA ARG A 99 12.08 0.64 -0.28
C ARG A 99 11.77 0.55 1.22
N SER A 100 12.76 0.14 2.01
CA SER A 100 12.69 0.07 3.48
C SER A 100 12.56 1.44 4.17
N ASP A 101 12.69 2.54 3.42
CA ASP A 101 12.41 3.91 3.84
C ASP A 101 10.91 4.16 4.09
N LEU A 102 10.03 3.35 3.49
CA LEU A 102 8.59 3.47 3.67
C LEU A 102 8.08 2.56 4.80
N TRP A 103 7.54 3.16 5.86
CA TRP A 103 7.13 2.41 7.05
C TRP A 103 6.09 1.30 6.77
N TRP A 104 5.19 1.49 5.79
CA TRP A 104 4.18 0.47 5.43
C TRP A 104 4.76 -0.73 4.70
N ARG A 105 5.97 -0.58 4.12
CA ARG A 105 6.77 -1.67 3.53
C ARG A 105 7.62 -2.38 4.57
N ARG A 106 7.82 -1.80 5.77
CA ARG A 106 8.49 -2.44 6.92
C ARG A 106 7.56 -3.38 7.70
N ARG A 107 6.57 -3.98 7.03
CA ARG A 107 5.57 -4.88 7.63
C ARG A 107 5.71 -6.27 7.02
N LEU A 108 5.54 -7.28 7.88
CA LEU A 108 5.74 -8.67 7.49
C LEU A 108 4.74 -9.05 6.40
N ALA A 109 5.26 -9.41 5.23
CA ALA A 109 4.46 -9.80 4.07
C ALA A 109 4.27 -11.33 4.00
N GLY A 110 3.17 -11.76 3.40
CA GLY A 110 2.79 -13.15 3.23
C GLY A 110 3.08 -13.59 1.80
N GLY A 111 4.26 -14.19 1.61
CA GLY A 111 4.73 -14.72 0.32
C GLY A 111 6.23 -14.45 0.17
N GLY A 112 7.12 -15.42 0.08
CA GLY A 112 7.00 -16.87 0.29
C GLY A 112 8.24 -17.34 1.06
N GLU A 113 8.18 -18.57 1.55
CA GLU A 113 9.39 -19.29 1.95
C GLU A 113 10.40 -19.17 0.82
N ALA A 114 11.58 -18.62 1.12
CA ALA A 114 12.73 -18.76 0.25
C ALA A 114 13.08 -20.26 0.24
N GLY A 115 12.51 -20.99 -0.71
CA GLY A 115 13.01 -22.28 -1.16
C GLY A 115 14.23 -22.09 -2.05
#